data_AF-A0A3B8RW94-F1
#
_entry.id   AF-A0A3B8RW94-F1
#
_cell.length_a   1.000
_cell.length_b   1.000
_cell.length_c   1.000
_cell.angle_alpha   90.00
_cell.angle_beta   90.00
_cell.angle_gamma   90.00
#
_symmetry.space_group_name_H-M   'P 1'
#
loop_
_entity.id
_entity.type
_entity.pdbx_description
1 polymer ?
#
loop_
_entity_poly.entity_id
_entity_poly.type
_entity_poly.pdbx_seq_one_letter_code
_entity_poly.pdbx_strand_id
1 'polypeptide(L)'
;MLYNNSDVLKKGSIEKFDAVNVLAFKKIFQEKEILVLVNVRNNNVAYTTPTALANTMWKNAFDSSAVEITSTVALEPYSYLILTK
;
A
#
# COMPACT_ATOMS: atom_id res chain seq x y z
N MET A 1 -8.22 6.28 -14.00
CA MET A 1 -8.80 7.54 -13.46
C MET A 1 -8.27 7.93 -12.07
N LEU A 2 -7.50 7.09 -11.36
CA LEU A 2 -6.95 7.39 -10.02
C LEU A 2 -5.78 8.41 -10.03
N TYR A 3 -4.86 8.30 -11.01
CA TYR A 3 -3.68 9.16 -11.10
C TYR A 3 -3.99 10.63 -11.38
N ASN A 4 -5.01 10.92 -12.21
CA ASN A 4 -5.35 12.31 -12.55
C ASN A 4 -5.97 13.08 -11.38
N ASN A 5 -6.67 12.39 -10.46
CA ASN A 5 -7.36 12.98 -9.33
C ASN A 5 -6.57 12.96 -8.01
N SER A 6 -5.36 12.39 -7.97
CA SER A 6 -4.56 12.32 -6.76
C SER A 6 -3.29 13.17 -6.87
N ASP A 7 -3.32 14.36 -6.26
CA ASP A 7 -2.11 15.18 -6.07
C ASP A 7 -1.05 14.44 -5.25
N VAL A 8 -1.45 13.48 -4.40
CA VAL A 8 -0.54 12.63 -3.62
C VAL A 8 0.33 11.77 -4.51
N LEU A 9 -0.26 11.18 -5.56
CA LEU A 9 0.49 10.39 -6.54
C LEU A 9 1.43 11.25 -7.37
N LYS A 10 1.11 12.53 -7.60
CA LYS A 10 1.91 13.44 -8.43
C LYS A 10 3.03 14.14 -7.65
N LYS A 11 2.78 14.55 -6.41
CA LYS A 11 3.65 15.46 -5.64
C LYS A 11 4.08 14.90 -4.28
N GLY A 12 3.56 13.75 -3.87
CA GLY A 12 3.86 13.17 -2.57
C GLY A 12 5.29 12.64 -2.44
N SER A 13 5.88 12.86 -1.27
CA SER A 13 7.13 12.22 -0.85
C SER A 13 6.92 10.71 -0.72
N ILE A 14 7.96 9.93 -1.00
CA ILE A 14 7.90 8.47 -0.98
C ILE A 14 8.68 7.97 0.24
N GLU A 15 7.99 7.26 1.12
CA GLU A 15 8.56 6.44 2.18
C GLU A 15 8.59 4.98 1.70
N LYS A 16 9.79 4.40 1.54
CA LYS A 16 9.94 3.02 1.07
C LYS A 16 10.00 2.07 2.26
N PHE A 17 9.37 0.91 2.12
CA PHE A 17 9.49 -0.19 3.07
C PHE A 17 10.21 -1.33 2.37
N ASP A 18 11.45 -1.58 2.77
CA ASP A 18 12.27 -2.60 2.14
C ASP A 18 11.72 -3.99 2.43
N ALA A 19 11.37 -4.71 1.37
CA ALA A 19 11.02 -6.12 1.43
C ALA A 19 11.53 -6.85 0.19
N VAL A 20 12.02 -8.08 0.41
CA VAL A 20 12.71 -8.87 -0.62
C VAL A 20 11.79 -9.27 -1.78
N ASN A 21 10.51 -9.49 -1.48
CA ASN A 21 9.55 -10.08 -2.42
C ASN A 21 8.34 -9.18 -2.72
N VAL A 22 8.23 -8.04 -2.03
CA VAL A 22 7.10 -7.13 -2.12
C VAL A 22 7.63 -5.72 -2.30
N LEU A 23 7.15 -5.04 -3.33
CA LEU A 23 7.37 -3.62 -3.47
C LEU A 23 6.37 -2.90 -2.58
N ALA A 24 6.86 -2.36 -1.46
CA ALA A 24 6.05 -1.65 -0.48
C ALA A 24 6.55 -0.22 -0.35
N PHE A 25 5.68 0.76 -0.58
CA PHE A 25 5.99 2.16 -0.33
C PHE A 25 4.72 2.94 -0.02
N LYS A 26 4.88 3.99 0.76
CA LYS A 26 3.84 4.95 1.09
C LYS A 26 4.17 6.30 0.44
N LYS A 27 3.18 6.93 -0.17
CA LYS A 27 3.25 8.31 -0.64
C LYS A 27 2.48 9.19 0.33
N ILE A 28 3.10 10.30 0.73
CA ILE A 28 2.48 11.27 1.64
C ILE A 28 2.48 12.62 0.94
N PHE A 29 1.33 13.27 0.89
CA PHE A 29 1.22 14.66 0.41
C PHE A 29 0.18 15.39 1.24
N GLN A 30 0.64 16.40 1.98
CA GLN A 30 -0.17 17.12 2.96
C GLN A 30 -0.76 16.13 3.97
N GLU A 31 -2.09 16.03 4.06
CA GLU A 31 -2.82 15.15 4.99
C GLU A 31 -3.29 13.85 4.35
N LYS A 32 -2.94 13.61 3.07
CA LYS A 32 -3.36 12.42 2.34
C LYS A 32 -2.21 11.44 2.22
N GLU A 33 -2.52 10.17 2.43
CA GLU A 33 -1.55 9.08 2.37
C GLU A 33 -2.01 8.02 1.38
N ILE A 34 -1.07 7.44 0.64
CA ILE A 34 -1.32 6.30 -0.25
C ILE A 34 -0.30 5.23 0.03
N LEU A 35 -0.74 4.07 0.45
CA LEU A 35 0.08 2.89 0.62
C LEU A 35 -0.05 1.99 -0.61
N VAL A 36 1.08 1.60 -1.19
CA VAL A 36 1.15 0.71 -2.34
C VAL A 36 1.94 -0.52 -1.93
N LEU A 37 1.31 -1.68 -2.06
CA LEU A 37 1.87 -3.00 -1.80
C LEU A 37 1.71 -3.82 -3.06
N VAL A 38 2.80 -4.30 -3.66
CA VAL A 38 2.75 -5.12 -4.87
C VAL A 38 3.63 -6.34 -4.69
N ASN A 39 3.04 -7.52 -4.87
CA ASN A 39 3.79 -8.76 -4.95
C ASN A 39 4.47 -8.85 -6.32
N VAL A 40 5.79 -8.90 -6.33
CA VAL A 40 6.61 -9.00 -7.55
C VAL A 40 7.08 -10.44 -7.81
N ARG A 41 6.45 -11.43 -7.17
CA ARG A 41 6.77 -12.85 -7.31
C ARG A 41 5.57 -13.65 -7.80
N ASN A 42 5.87 -14.75 -8.49
CA ASN A 42 4.89 -15.72 -8.96
C ASN A 42 4.49 -16.75 -7.89
N ASN A 43 4.40 -16.33 -6.63
CA ASN A 43 3.99 -17.18 -5.52
C ASN A 43 3.33 -16.31 -4.44
N ASN A 44 2.52 -16.92 -3.58
CA ASN A 44 1.95 -16.23 -2.43
C ASN A 44 3.06 -15.76 -1.50
N VAL A 45 3.00 -14.48 -1.12
CA VAL A 45 3.95 -13.86 -0.20
C VAL A 45 3.20 -13.33 1.01
N ALA A 46 3.64 -13.72 2.20
CA ALA A 46 3.23 -13.09 3.45
C ALA A 46 4.16 -11.89 3.69
N TYR A 47 3.65 -10.69 3.44
CA TYR A 47 4.37 -9.45 3.75
C TYR A 47 4.28 -9.17 5.24
N THR A 48 5.42 -9.13 5.92
CA THR A 48 5.48 -8.66 7.32
C THR A 48 5.38 -7.14 7.33
N THR A 49 4.29 -6.63 7.89
CA THR A 49 4.02 -5.21 7.92
C THR A 49 4.94 -4.50 8.93
N PRO A 50 5.62 -3.41 8.56
CA PRO A 50 6.32 -2.54 9.50
C PRO A 50 5.39 -2.00 10.58
N THR A 51 5.92 -1.79 11.80
CA THR A 51 5.14 -1.25 12.93
C THR A 51 4.49 0.10 12.65
N ALA A 52 5.05 0.88 11.72
CA ALA A 52 4.48 2.15 11.25
C ALA A 52 3.14 2.02 10.49
N LEU A 53 2.82 0.81 10.00
CA LEU A 53 1.62 0.54 9.20
C LEU A 53 0.70 -0.53 9.85
N ALA A 54 1.20 -1.32 10.80
CA ALA A 54 0.43 -2.36 11.46
C ALA A 54 -0.71 -1.78 12.33
N ASN A 55 -1.85 -2.47 12.36
CA ASN A 55 -3.07 -2.09 13.09
C ASN A 55 -3.63 -0.73 12.66
N THR A 56 -3.48 -0.38 11.38
CA THR A 56 -4.05 0.84 10.81
C THR A 56 -5.17 0.52 9.83
N MET A 57 -6.21 1.35 9.86
CA MET A 57 -7.35 1.26 8.95
C MET A 57 -7.13 2.15 7.74
N TRP A 58 -7.33 1.57 6.56
CA TRP A 58 -7.22 2.25 5.27
C TRP A 58 -8.46 2.03 4.42
N LYS A 59 -8.57 2.77 3.32
CA LYS A 59 -9.58 2.51 2.29
C LYS A 59 -8.90 2.00 1.04
N ASN A 60 -9.43 0.94 0.43
CA ASN A 60 -8.99 0.51 -0.88
C ASN A 60 -9.28 1.61 -1.91
N ALA A 61 -8.27 1.96 -2.69
CA ALA A 61 -8.34 3.07 -3.61
C ALA A 61 -9.33 2.84 -4.78
N PHE A 62 -9.70 1.59 -5.06
CA PHE A 62 -10.55 1.23 -6.20
C PHE A 62 -12.04 1.18 -5.85
N ASP A 63 -12.38 0.59 -4.71
CA ASP A 63 -13.78 0.34 -4.31
C ASP A 63 -14.17 1.07 -3.01
N SER A 64 -13.24 1.81 -2.39
CA SER A 64 -13.42 2.49 -1.10
C SER A 64 -13.77 1.56 0.08
N SER A 65 -13.60 0.25 -0.07
CA SER A 65 -13.78 -0.72 1.01
C SER A 65 -12.77 -0.47 2.12
N ALA A 66 -13.18 -0.66 3.38
CA ALA A 66 -12.29 -0.55 4.51
C ALA A 66 -11.37 -1.78 4.56
N VAL A 67 -10.06 -1.55 4.63
CA VAL A 67 -9.03 -2.58 4.72
C VAL A 67 -8.20 -2.33 5.97
N GLU A 68 -8.16 -3.31 6.86
CA GLU A 68 -7.27 -3.31 8.01
C GLU A 68 -5.92 -3.91 7.62
N ILE A 69 -4.84 -3.15 7.85
CA ILE A 69 -3.49 -3.67 7.72
C ILE A 69 -3.10 -4.29 9.06
N THR A 70 -3.06 -5.62 9.10
CA THR A 70 -2.59 -6.37 10.27
C THR A 70 -1.05 -6.50 10.24
N SER A 71 -0.49 -7.23 11.20
CA SER A 71 0.95 -7.52 11.26
C SER A 71 1.49 -8.29 10.04
N THR A 72 0.62 -8.99 9.32
CA THR A 72 0.98 -9.75 8.11
C THR A 72 -0.10 -9.62 7.05
N VAL A 73 0.29 -9.24 5.84
CA VAL A 73 -0.61 -9.15 4.69
C VAL A 73 -0.28 -10.27 3.72
N ALA A 74 -1.26 -11.15 3.46
CA ALA A 74 -1.12 -12.17 2.42
C ALA A 74 -1.38 -11.53 1.05
N LEU A 75 -0.38 -11.61 0.18
CA LEU A 75 -0.49 -11.17 -1.21
C LEU A 75 -0.38 -12.38 -2.14
N GLU A 76 -1.39 -12.55 -2.99
CA GLU A 76 -1.38 -13.54 -4.07
C GLU A 76 -0.32 -13.21 -5.13
N PRO A 77 0.06 -14.18 -5.99
CA PRO A 77 1.02 -13.97 -7.06
C PRO A 77 0.63 -12.77 -7.94
N TYR A 78 1.56 -11.83 -8.13
CA TYR A 78 1.33 -10.60 -8.90
C TYR A 78 0.15 -9.72 -8.46
N SER A 79 -0.36 -9.92 -7.23
CA SER A 79 -1.41 -9.07 -6.70
C SER A 79 -0.86 -7.71 -6.26
N TYR A 80 -1.72 -6.71 -6.30
CA TYR A 80 -1.44 -5.39 -5.80
C TYR A 80 -2.56 -4.94 -4.87
N LEU A 81 -2.18 -4.20 -3.84
CA LEU A 81 -3.08 -3.57 -2.89
C LEU A 81 -2.69 -2.10 -2.82
N ILE A 82 -3.59 -1.23 -3.29
CA ILE A 82 -3.42 0.21 -3.26
C ILE A 82 -4.45 0.76 -2.29
N LEU A 83 -3.96 1.39 -1.23
CA LEU A 83 -4.75 1.90 -0.12
C LEU A 83 -4.56 3.40 -0.02
N THR A 84 -5.62 4.11 0.34
CA THR A 84 -5.67 5.56 0.47
C THR A 84 -6.23 5.94 1.83
N LYS A 85 -5.73 7.06 2.36
CA LYS A 85 -6.21 7.73 3.56
C LYS A 85 -6.34 9.22 3.31
#